data_AF-A0A0L8VBE9-F1
#
_entry.id   AF-A0A0L8VBE9-F1
#
_cell.length_a   1.000
_cell.length_b   1.000
_cell.length_c   1.000
_cell.angle_alpha   90.00
_cell.angle_beta   90.00
_cell.angle_gamma   90.00
#
_symmetry.space_group_name_H-M   'P 1'
#
loop_
_entity.id
_entity.type
_entity.pdbx_description
1 polymer ?
#
loop_
_entity_poly.entity_id
_entity_poly.type
_entity_poly.pdbx_seq_one_letter_code
_entity_poly.pdbx_strand_id
1 'polypeptide(L)'
;MLLTALFLVFFYGCFVYSFHPLYTDDDLFANDLLVGEWIDSDSAIWKFDFYYRGEHLPENRDSTAFVLQIKEKDSSDFDEHEFLVHVIRLDGTYFLDFYLEEYFDEDNFTIFDLHVMPMHTFARLDLEGDGAEIRWFAPDWLEKILEEKPAAIRNENNGNHILITAKTEDLQQFVVQYANSEDAFSDGVDAQLRRVGQ
;
A
#
# COMPACT_ATOMS: atom_id res chain seq x y z
N MET A 1 29.45 31.03 -20.02
CA MET A 1 28.92 30.53 -18.74
C MET A 1 27.59 29.87 -19.03
N LEU A 2 27.61 28.57 -19.32
CA LEU A 2 26.39 27.80 -19.52
C LEU A 2 25.95 27.36 -18.12
N LEU A 3 24.92 28.01 -17.58
CA LEU A 3 24.30 27.60 -16.33
C LEU A 3 23.44 26.37 -16.65
N THR A 4 24.04 25.18 -16.62
CA THR A 4 23.25 23.95 -16.57
C THR A 4 22.68 23.87 -15.17
N ALA A 5 21.44 24.32 -15.01
CA ALA A 5 20.62 23.96 -13.87
C ALA A 5 20.45 22.44 -13.91
N LEU A 6 21.25 21.73 -13.11
CA LEU A 6 21.05 20.33 -12.83
C LEU A 6 19.73 20.26 -12.07
N PHE A 7 18.66 19.90 -12.78
CA PHE A 7 17.40 19.51 -12.17
C PHE A 7 17.73 18.24 -11.36
N LEU A 8 17.98 18.42 -10.07
CA LEU A 8 18.02 17.34 -9.10
C LEU A 8 16.61 16.76 -9.09
N VAL A 9 16.37 15.77 -9.94
CA VAL A 9 15.23 14.87 -9.80
C VAL A 9 15.52 14.08 -8.54
N PHE A 10 15.05 14.60 -7.41
CA PHE A 10 14.99 13.81 -6.20
C PHE A 10 13.90 12.78 -6.43
N PHE A 11 14.30 11.54 -6.70
CA PHE A 11 13.42 10.39 -6.60
C PHE A 11 13.13 10.16 -5.11
N TYR A 12 12.28 11.00 -4.52
CA TYR A 12 11.70 10.72 -3.22
C TYR A 12 10.63 9.64 -3.41
N GLY A 13 10.55 8.70 -2.46
CA GLY A 13 10.02 7.35 -2.66
C GLY A 13 8.66 7.26 -3.36
N CYS A 14 8.41 6.16 -4.06
CA CYS A 14 7.24 5.97 -4.93
C CYS A 14 5.88 5.99 -4.21
N PHE A 15 5.86 5.96 -2.88
CA PHE A 15 4.65 5.80 -2.09
C PHE A 15 4.55 6.83 -0.97
N VAL A 16 3.32 7.18 -0.62
CA VAL A 16 3.00 7.84 0.65
C VAL A 16 3.03 6.80 1.77
N TYR A 17 3.83 7.07 2.81
CA TYR A 17 3.97 6.19 3.97
C TYR A 17 3.19 6.73 5.17
N SER A 18 2.62 5.81 5.94
CA SER A 18 2.03 6.11 7.26
C SER A 18 2.61 5.19 8.33
N PHE A 19 2.82 5.78 9.51
CA PHE A 19 3.22 5.04 10.70
C PHE A 19 2.04 4.26 11.30
N HIS A 20 0.84 4.80 11.20
CA HIS A 20 -0.39 4.17 11.70
C HIS A 20 -1.17 3.53 10.54
N PRO A 21 -1.85 2.40 10.77
CA PRO A 21 -2.72 1.81 9.75
C PRO A 21 -3.84 2.77 9.38
N LEU A 22 -4.35 2.64 8.15
CA LEU A 22 -5.55 3.34 7.66
C LEU A 22 -6.84 2.77 8.29
N TYR A 23 -6.75 1.74 9.10
CA TYR A 23 -7.89 1.04 9.69
C TYR A 23 -7.77 0.84 11.20
N THR A 24 -8.93 0.67 11.83
CA THR A 24 -9.13 0.10 13.15
C THR A 24 -9.86 -1.24 13.02
N ASP A 25 -9.94 -2.02 14.10
CA ASP A 25 -10.66 -3.30 14.09
C ASP A 25 -12.15 -3.14 13.68
N ASP A 26 -12.76 -1.98 13.94
CA ASP A 26 -14.16 -1.69 13.61
C ASP A 26 -14.38 -1.44 12.10
N ASP A 27 -13.31 -1.15 11.35
CA ASP A 27 -13.37 -0.92 9.90
C ASP A 27 -13.28 -2.22 9.08
N LEU A 28 -12.83 -3.31 9.73
CA LEU A 28 -12.59 -4.60 9.09
C LEU A 28 -13.88 -5.38 8.90
N PHE A 29 -14.03 -6.02 7.74
CA PHE A 29 -15.21 -6.82 7.41
C PHE A 29 -14.84 -8.07 6.62
N ALA A 30 -15.56 -9.16 6.89
CA ALA A 30 -15.33 -10.42 6.20
C ALA A 30 -15.67 -10.30 4.71
N ASN A 31 -14.72 -10.63 3.84
CA ASN A 31 -14.89 -10.55 2.39
C ASN A 31 -13.92 -11.47 1.64
N ASP A 32 -14.15 -11.68 0.34
CA ASP A 32 -13.29 -12.47 -0.56
C ASP A 32 -12.89 -11.67 -1.82
N LEU A 33 -12.96 -10.34 -1.75
CA LEU A 33 -12.88 -9.44 -2.91
C LEU A 33 -11.59 -9.62 -3.72
N LEU A 34 -10.47 -9.82 -3.03
CA LEU A 34 -9.15 -9.94 -3.66
C LEU A 34 -8.72 -11.38 -3.92
N VAL A 35 -9.36 -12.38 -3.30
CA VAL A 35 -8.88 -13.78 -3.31
C VAL A 35 -8.68 -14.29 -4.73
N GLY A 36 -7.50 -14.87 -4.99
CA GLY A 36 -7.12 -15.45 -6.27
C GLY A 36 -5.84 -14.85 -6.87
N GLU A 37 -5.55 -15.27 -8.09
CA GLU A 37 -4.42 -14.76 -8.87
C GLU A 37 -4.87 -13.69 -9.86
N TRP A 38 -4.06 -12.64 -9.95
CA TRP A 38 -4.26 -11.50 -10.83
C TRP A 38 -2.97 -11.26 -11.62
N ILE A 39 -3.11 -10.85 -12.87
CA ILE A 39 -1.99 -10.39 -13.69
C ILE A 39 -2.10 -8.87 -13.84
N ASP A 40 -1.00 -8.17 -13.61
CA ASP A 40 -0.93 -6.73 -13.86
C ASP A 40 -0.55 -6.42 -15.32
N SER A 41 -0.59 -5.13 -15.67
CA SER A 41 -0.21 -4.65 -17.00
C SER A 41 1.25 -4.89 -17.36
N ASP A 42 2.13 -5.00 -16.36
CA ASP A 42 3.57 -5.22 -16.50
C ASP A 42 3.96 -6.70 -16.46
N SER A 43 2.95 -7.58 -16.44
CA SER A 43 3.06 -9.04 -16.42
C SER A 43 3.43 -9.66 -15.06
N ALA A 44 3.48 -8.93 -13.95
CA ALA A 44 3.60 -9.58 -12.66
C ALA A 44 2.29 -10.30 -12.29
N ILE A 45 2.40 -11.42 -11.58
CA ILE A 45 1.29 -12.19 -11.03
C ILE A 45 1.22 -11.88 -9.54
N TRP A 46 0.06 -11.34 -9.12
CA TRP A 46 -0.30 -11.03 -7.76
C TRP A 46 -1.22 -12.12 -7.24
N LYS A 47 -0.85 -12.76 -6.14
CA LYS A 47 -1.67 -13.80 -5.51
C LYS A 47 -2.12 -13.29 -4.16
N PHE A 48 -3.44 -13.19 -3.99
CA PHE A 48 -4.05 -12.94 -2.70
C PHE A 48 -4.68 -14.22 -2.16
N ASP A 49 -4.30 -14.59 -0.95
CA ASP A 49 -4.95 -15.64 -0.17
C ASP A 49 -5.44 -15.07 1.17
N PHE A 50 -6.32 -15.80 1.85
CA PHE A 50 -6.69 -15.44 3.21
C PHE A 50 -5.49 -15.53 4.14
N TYR A 51 -5.41 -14.62 5.11
CA TYR A 51 -4.48 -14.76 6.21
C TYR A 51 -4.95 -15.86 7.18
N TYR A 52 -4.01 -16.61 7.75
CA TYR A 52 -4.28 -17.65 8.75
C TYR A 52 -3.49 -17.35 10.02
N ARG A 53 -4.18 -17.26 11.15
CA ARG A 53 -3.53 -17.07 12.45
C ARG A 53 -2.99 -18.41 12.96
N GLY A 54 -1.73 -18.70 12.66
CA GLY A 54 -1.07 -19.94 13.05
C GLY A 54 -1.17 -21.03 11.97
N GLU A 55 -1.53 -22.26 12.34
CA GLU A 55 -1.61 -23.37 11.38
C GLU A 55 -2.66 -23.08 10.28
N HIS A 56 -2.37 -23.48 9.05
CA HIS A 56 -3.23 -23.28 7.88
C HIS A 56 -4.45 -24.22 7.90
N LEU A 57 -5.35 -23.96 8.85
CA LEU A 57 -6.58 -24.69 9.12
C LEU A 57 -7.80 -23.76 8.97
N PRO A 58 -8.96 -24.27 8.50
CA PRO A 58 -10.15 -23.44 8.26
C PRO A 58 -10.60 -22.58 9.45
N GLU A 59 -10.44 -23.08 10.67
CA GLU A 59 -10.77 -22.38 11.93
C GLU A 59 -9.83 -21.21 12.26
N ASN A 60 -8.62 -21.21 11.70
CA ASN A 60 -7.61 -20.16 11.89
C ASN A 60 -7.67 -19.09 10.79
N ARG A 61 -8.54 -19.27 9.79
CA ARG A 61 -8.69 -18.35 8.66
C ARG A 61 -9.27 -17.02 9.12
N ASP A 62 -8.53 -15.95 8.89
CA ASP A 62 -9.02 -14.59 9.02
C ASP A 62 -9.67 -14.15 7.71
N SER A 63 -10.98 -13.96 7.71
CA SER A 63 -11.70 -13.51 6.50
C SER A 63 -11.65 -11.98 6.33
N THR A 64 -10.93 -11.26 7.19
CA THR A 64 -10.76 -9.80 7.15
C THR A 64 -9.38 -9.35 6.69
N ALA A 65 -8.44 -10.29 6.52
CA ALA A 65 -7.05 -10.03 6.18
C ALA A 65 -6.58 -10.97 5.06
N PHE A 66 -5.69 -10.46 4.21
CA PHE A 66 -5.13 -11.18 3.08
C PHE A 66 -3.62 -11.20 3.12
N VAL A 67 -3.03 -12.27 2.61
CA VAL A 67 -1.62 -12.35 2.29
C VAL A 67 -1.45 -12.07 0.80
N LEU A 68 -0.57 -11.13 0.46
CA LEU A 68 -0.19 -10.81 -0.92
C LEU A 68 1.24 -11.29 -1.19
N GLN A 69 1.35 -12.15 -2.21
CA GLN A 69 2.60 -12.58 -2.83
C GLN A 69 2.65 -12.10 -4.28
N ILE A 70 3.84 -11.67 -4.73
CA ILE A 70 4.03 -11.18 -6.11
C ILE A 70 5.13 -12.01 -6.77
N LYS A 71 4.99 -12.24 -8.08
CA LYS A 71 6.06 -12.82 -8.90
C LYS A 71 6.05 -12.25 -10.31
N GLU A 72 7.20 -12.31 -10.95
CA GLU A 72 7.29 -12.11 -12.40
C GLU A 72 6.59 -13.25 -13.15
N LYS A 73 5.94 -12.96 -14.29
CA LYS A 73 5.20 -13.97 -15.09
C LYS A 73 5.98 -15.24 -15.37
N ASP A 74 7.24 -15.05 -15.72
CA ASP A 74 8.13 -16.11 -16.19
C ASP A 74 8.89 -16.77 -15.02
N SER A 75 8.66 -16.31 -13.78
CA SER A 75 9.19 -16.93 -12.57
C SER A 75 8.36 -18.16 -12.18
N SER A 76 9.06 -19.24 -11.78
CA SER A 76 8.44 -20.40 -11.17
C SER A 76 7.84 -20.08 -9.80
N ASP A 77 8.57 -19.28 -9.03
CA ASP A 77 8.33 -19.10 -7.59
C ASP A 77 7.86 -17.67 -7.29
N PHE A 78 7.05 -17.56 -6.24
CA PHE A 78 6.66 -16.28 -5.65
C PHE A 78 7.79 -15.71 -4.79
N ASP A 79 7.81 -14.39 -4.63
CA ASP A 79 8.67 -13.76 -3.64
C ASP A 79 8.39 -14.37 -2.25
N GLU A 80 9.45 -14.55 -1.48
CA GLU A 80 9.37 -15.08 -0.11
C GLU A 80 8.77 -14.05 0.85
N HIS A 81 8.83 -12.76 0.50
CA HIS A 81 8.23 -11.69 1.28
C HIS A 81 6.74 -11.54 0.95
N GLU A 82 5.97 -11.34 2.01
CA GLU A 82 4.52 -11.26 1.96
C GLU A 82 4.03 -9.93 2.55
N PHE A 83 3.07 -9.30 1.88
CA PHE A 83 2.32 -8.21 2.51
C PHE A 83 1.07 -8.76 3.19
N LEU A 84 0.85 -8.34 4.43
CA LEU A 84 -0.48 -8.36 5.04
C LEU A 84 -1.29 -7.20 4.45
N VAL A 85 -2.46 -7.51 3.90
CA VAL A 85 -3.33 -6.56 3.23
C VAL A 85 -4.71 -6.59 3.86
N HIS A 86 -5.23 -5.42 4.21
CA HIS A 86 -6.61 -5.25 4.66
C HIS A 86 -7.41 -4.46 3.64
N VAL A 87 -8.65 -4.91 3.39
CA VAL A 87 -9.62 -4.17 2.59
C VAL A 87 -10.58 -3.47 3.54
N ILE A 88 -10.65 -2.14 3.45
CA ILE A 88 -11.56 -1.32 4.25
C ILE A 88 -12.45 -0.47 3.34
N ARG A 89 -13.55 0.05 3.90
CA ARG A 89 -14.46 0.94 3.20
C ARG A 89 -14.66 2.24 3.96
N LEU A 90 -14.17 3.33 3.39
CA LEU A 90 -14.28 4.68 3.95
C LEU A 90 -15.12 5.55 3.02
N ASP A 91 -16.19 6.16 3.56
CA ASP A 91 -17.14 7.01 2.82
C ASP A 91 -17.63 6.41 1.48
N GLY A 92 -17.86 5.10 1.48
CA GLY A 92 -18.36 4.38 0.30
C GLY A 92 -17.28 3.86 -0.65
N THR A 93 -16.02 4.31 -0.54
CA THR A 93 -14.86 3.93 -1.36
C THR A 93 -14.05 2.81 -0.70
N TYR A 94 -13.54 1.86 -1.48
CA TYR A 94 -12.63 0.83 -0.96
C TYR A 94 -11.20 1.34 -0.92
N PHE A 95 -10.49 0.99 0.15
CA PHE A 95 -9.06 1.20 0.29
C PHE A 95 -8.37 -0.09 0.70
N LEU A 96 -7.10 -0.18 0.31
CA LEU A 96 -6.16 -1.19 0.75
C LEU A 96 -5.17 -0.55 1.71
N ASP A 97 -4.87 -1.26 2.79
CA ASP A 97 -3.72 -0.98 3.66
C ASP A 97 -2.75 -2.15 3.53
N PHE A 98 -1.49 -1.86 3.20
CA PHE A 98 -0.43 -2.84 3.01
C PHE A 98 0.59 -2.69 4.13
N TYR A 99 1.00 -3.83 4.71
CA TYR A 99 1.99 -3.88 5.77
C TYR A 99 2.87 -5.13 5.64
N LEU A 100 4.16 -5.02 5.94
CA LEU A 100 5.03 -6.19 6.02
C LEU A 100 5.06 -6.70 7.46
N GLU A 101 4.37 -7.81 7.72
CA GLU A 101 4.35 -8.44 9.05
C GLU A 101 5.68 -9.17 9.32
N GLU A 102 6.13 -9.98 8.37
CA GLU A 102 7.43 -10.67 8.41
C GLU A 102 8.37 -9.99 7.40
N TYR A 103 9.38 -9.30 7.91
CA TYR A 103 10.33 -8.50 7.11
C TYR A 103 11.80 -8.73 7.49
N PHE A 104 12.04 -9.64 8.42
CA PHE A 104 13.37 -10.06 8.83
C PHE A 104 13.55 -11.55 8.60
N ASP A 105 14.70 -11.92 8.05
CA ASP A 105 15.17 -13.29 8.07
C ASP A 105 15.69 -13.60 9.49
N GLU A 106 14.95 -14.41 10.26
CA GLU A 106 15.35 -14.78 11.63
C GLU A 106 16.69 -15.53 11.67
N ASP A 107 17.02 -16.30 10.62
CA ASP A 107 18.25 -17.09 10.53
C ASP A 107 19.45 -16.24 10.11
N ASN A 108 19.23 -15.14 9.37
CA ASN A 108 20.28 -14.23 8.88
C ASN A 108 20.16 -12.80 9.45
N PHE A 109 19.59 -12.64 10.64
CA PHE A 109 19.42 -11.34 11.28
C PHE A 109 20.74 -10.57 11.48
N THR A 110 20.80 -9.32 11.03
CA THR A 110 21.96 -8.44 11.12
C THR A 110 21.67 -7.15 11.91
N ILE A 111 22.72 -6.39 12.24
CA ILE A 111 22.56 -5.08 12.90
C ILE A 111 21.86 -4.04 12.00
N PHE A 112 21.86 -4.23 10.68
CA PHE A 112 21.16 -3.33 9.77
C PHE A 112 19.65 -3.49 9.90
N ASP A 113 19.18 -4.72 10.16
CA ASP A 113 17.78 -5.05 10.35
C ASP A 113 17.18 -4.33 11.56
N LEU A 114 17.95 -4.13 12.64
CA LEU A 114 17.53 -3.32 13.81
C LEU A 114 17.19 -1.85 13.48
N HIS A 115 17.56 -1.36 12.31
CA HIS A 115 17.29 0.00 11.86
C HIS A 115 16.13 0.09 10.86
N VAL A 116 15.43 -1.03 10.62
CA VAL A 116 14.26 -1.10 9.74
C VAL A 116 12.99 -1.15 10.58
N MET A 117 12.01 -0.34 10.18
CA MET A 117 10.67 -0.35 10.75
C MET A 117 9.66 -0.44 9.60
N PRO A 118 8.80 -1.46 9.56
CA PRO A 118 7.82 -1.65 8.50
C PRO A 118 6.76 -0.55 8.63
N MET A 119 6.46 0.10 7.52
CA MET A 119 5.49 1.19 7.43
C MET A 119 4.26 0.73 6.66
N HIS A 120 3.14 1.42 6.87
CA HIS A 120 1.94 1.22 6.08
C HIS A 120 2.02 2.03 4.79
N THR A 121 1.59 1.43 3.69
CA THR A 121 1.16 2.17 2.50
C THR A 121 -0.31 1.88 2.27
N PHE A 122 -0.99 2.79 1.59
CA PHE A 122 -2.41 2.64 1.34
C PHE A 122 -2.79 3.14 -0.05
N ALA A 123 -3.80 2.50 -0.63
CA ALA A 123 -4.25 2.76 -1.98
C ALA A 123 -5.77 2.74 -2.07
N ARG A 124 -6.32 3.51 -2.99
CA ARG A 124 -7.72 3.34 -3.42
C ARG A 124 -7.82 2.04 -4.22
N LEU A 125 -8.90 1.30 -4.00
CA LEU A 125 -9.26 0.12 -4.78
C LEU A 125 -10.58 0.38 -5.52
N ASP A 126 -10.52 0.26 -6.84
CA ASP A 126 -11.70 0.25 -7.70
C ASP A 126 -11.87 -1.16 -8.28
N LEU A 127 -13.05 -1.77 -8.09
CA LEU A 127 -13.36 -3.11 -8.59
C LEU A 127 -14.41 -3.01 -9.70
N GLU A 128 -14.11 -3.57 -10.88
CA GLU A 128 -15.04 -3.60 -12.01
C GLU A 128 -15.00 -4.97 -12.71
N GLY A 129 -16.05 -5.78 -12.47
CA GLY A 129 -16.13 -7.14 -13.02
C GLY A 129 -14.97 -8.01 -12.55
N ASP A 130 -14.15 -8.47 -13.50
CA ASP A 130 -12.92 -9.25 -13.24
C ASP A 130 -11.65 -8.39 -13.22
N GLY A 131 -11.82 -7.06 -13.21
CA GLY A 131 -10.75 -6.08 -13.12
C GLY A 131 -10.68 -5.44 -11.73
N ALA A 132 -9.46 -5.10 -11.32
CA ALA A 132 -9.21 -4.24 -10.17
C ALA A 132 -8.21 -3.17 -10.56
N GLU A 133 -8.42 -1.94 -10.11
CA GLU A 133 -7.46 -0.85 -10.23
C GLU A 133 -7.05 -0.44 -8.81
N ILE A 134 -5.75 -0.46 -8.54
CA ILE A 134 -5.16 -0.04 -7.28
C ILE A 134 -4.37 1.24 -7.54
N ARG A 135 -4.68 2.32 -6.81
CA ARG A 135 -4.03 3.62 -6.99
C ARG A 135 -3.51 4.16 -5.67
N TRP A 136 -2.20 4.33 -5.56
CA TRP A 136 -1.58 4.94 -4.40
C TRP A 136 -1.58 6.45 -4.52
N PHE A 137 -1.65 7.14 -3.38
CA PHE A 137 -1.48 8.59 -3.34
C PHE A 137 -0.08 8.99 -3.83
N ALA A 138 -0.01 10.02 -4.66
CA ALA A 138 1.24 10.49 -5.23
C ALA A 138 2.06 11.27 -4.18
N PRO A 139 3.35 10.91 -3.96
CA PRO A 139 4.24 11.60 -3.04
C PRO A 139 4.38 13.11 -3.35
N ASP A 140 4.56 13.45 -4.62
CA ASP A 140 4.67 14.85 -5.09
C ASP A 140 3.41 15.65 -4.82
N TRP A 141 2.24 15.01 -4.90
CA TRP A 141 0.97 15.64 -4.53
C TRP A 141 0.92 15.92 -3.02
N LEU A 142 1.30 14.94 -2.19
CA LEU A 142 1.34 15.12 -0.75
C LEU A 142 2.28 16.26 -0.35
N GLU A 143 3.46 16.33 -0.97
CA GLU A 143 4.42 17.42 -0.74
C GLU A 143 3.79 18.78 -1.04
N LYS A 144 3.15 18.95 -2.20
CA LYS A 144 2.46 20.21 -2.56
C LYS A 144 1.36 20.57 -1.56
N ILE A 145 0.55 19.59 -1.14
CA ILE A 145 -0.50 19.82 -0.13
C ILE A 145 0.11 20.30 1.20
N LEU A 146 1.24 19.72 1.61
CA LEU A 146 1.93 20.10 2.84
C LEU A 146 2.67 21.43 2.73
N GLU A 147 3.18 21.81 1.56
CA GLU A 147 3.74 23.15 1.33
C GLU A 147 2.66 24.23 1.43
N GLU A 148 1.50 24.00 0.81
CA GLU A 148 0.37 24.94 0.84
C GLU A 148 -0.31 25.00 2.21
N LYS A 149 -0.43 23.83 2.86
CA LYS A 149 -1.14 23.65 4.13
C LYS A 149 -0.32 22.73 5.05
N PRO A 150 0.71 23.23 5.75
CA PRO A 150 1.57 22.42 6.60
C PRO A 150 0.86 21.64 7.72
N ALA A 151 -0.34 22.09 8.10
CA ALA A 151 -1.18 21.44 9.12
C ALA A 151 -2.26 20.51 8.52
N ALA A 152 -2.22 20.22 7.22
CA ALA A 152 -3.23 19.37 6.56
C ALA A 152 -3.27 17.95 7.13
N ILE A 153 -2.10 17.39 7.45
CA ILE A 153 -1.98 16.11 8.13
C ILE A 153 -0.68 16.10 8.95
N ARG A 154 -0.73 15.51 10.15
CA ARG A 154 0.48 15.37 10.98
C ARG A 154 1.48 14.45 10.29
N ASN A 155 2.69 14.95 10.08
CA ASN A 155 3.76 14.25 9.39
C ASN A 155 5.11 14.58 10.00
N GLU A 156 6.10 13.75 9.71
CA GLU A 156 7.52 14.01 9.97
C GLU A 156 8.25 13.97 8.62
N ASN A 157 9.02 15.01 8.33
CA ASN A 157 9.81 15.12 7.10
C ASN A 157 11.29 15.25 7.47
N ASN A 158 12.11 14.29 7.04
CA ASN A 158 13.55 14.29 7.30
C ASN A 158 14.39 14.79 6.10
N GLY A 159 13.75 15.36 5.09
CA GLY A 159 14.36 15.81 3.84
C GLY A 159 14.56 14.72 2.79
N ASN A 160 14.36 13.44 3.15
CA ASN A 160 14.41 12.29 2.25
C ASN A 160 13.05 11.60 2.10
N HIS A 161 12.28 11.55 3.19
CA HIS A 161 10.97 10.92 3.21
C HIS A 161 10.02 11.77 4.04
N ILE A 162 8.76 11.80 3.60
CA ILE A 162 7.63 12.29 4.37
C ILE A 162 6.92 11.06 4.94
N LEU A 163 6.83 10.99 6.27
CA LEU A 163 6.10 9.96 6.98
C LEU A 163 4.87 10.57 7.64
N ILE A 164 3.68 10.10 7.29
CA ILE A 164 2.47 10.50 8.00
C ILE A 164 2.48 9.86 9.39
N THR A 165 2.32 10.68 10.43
CA THR A 165 2.31 10.25 11.84
C THR A 165 0.98 10.59 12.53
N ALA A 166 0.00 11.04 11.76
CA ALA A 166 -1.38 11.22 12.21
C ALA A 166 -1.98 9.90 12.71
N LYS A 167 -2.85 9.98 13.72
CA LYS A 167 -3.58 8.81 14.19
C LYS A 167 -4.56 8.34 13.13
N THR A 168 -4.93 7.06 13.17
CA THR A 168 -5.82 6.42 12.19
C THR A 168 -7.07 7.25 11.88
N GLU A 169 -7.75 7.79 12.89
CA GLU A 169 -8.95 8.62 12.68
C GLU A 169 -8.68 9.88 11.83
N ASP A 170 -7.59 10.61 12.13
CA ASP A 170 -7.18 11.80 11.36
C ASP A 170 -6.69 11.40 9.95
N LEU A 171 -5.99 10.27 9.84
CA LEU A 171 -5.52 9.71 8.57
C LEU A 171 -6.70 9.33 7.66
N GLN A 172 -7.72 8.66 8.20
CA GLN A 172 -8.93 8.30 7.47
C GLN A 172 -9.66 9.54 6.97
N GLN A 173 -9.81 10.57 7.80
CA GLN A 173 -10.42 11.85 7.39
C GLN A 173 -9.65 12.50 6.24
N PHE A 174 -8.32 12.51 6.33
CA PHE A 174 -7.45 13.03 5.28
C PHE A 174 -7.61 12.25 3.97
N VAL A 175 -7.58 10.91 4.03
CA VAL A 175 -7.74 10.05 2.86
C VAL A 175 -9.12 10.24 2.21
N VAL A 176 -10.20 10.25 3.00
CA VAL A 176 -11.57 10.50 2.51
C VAL A 176 -11.69 11.85 1.83
N GLN A 177 -11.09 12.90 2.41
CA GLN A 177 -11.14 14.25 1.86
C GLN A 177 -10.58 14.33 0.43
N TYR A 178 -9.56 13.53 0.11
CA TYR A 178 -8.87 13.56 -1.18
C TYR A 178 -9.14 12.34 -2.06
N ALA A 179 -9.96 11.39 -1.61
CA ALA A 179 -10.28 10.13 -2.30
C ALA A 179 -10.81 10.32 -3.73
N ASN A 180 -11.50 11.43 -3.99
CA ASN A 180 -12.11 11.75 -5.29
C ASN A 180 -11.32 12.81 -6.08
N SER A 181 -10.14 13.20 -5.59
CA SER A 181 -9.26 14.15 -6.26
C SER A 181 -8.30 13.38 -7.17
N GLU A 182 -8.50 13.42 -8.49
CA GLU A 182 -7.58 12.73 -9.42
C GLU A 182 -6.14 13.28 -9.33
N ASP A 183 -5.97 14.56 -9.00
CA ASP A 183 -4.66 15.16 -8.73
C ASP A 183 -3.91 14.45 -7.59
N ALA A 184 -4.63 13.78 -6.67
CA ALA A 184 -4.05 13.06 -5.55
C ALA A 184 -3.35 11.76 -5.95
N PHE A 185 -3.64 11.25 -7.15
CA PHE A 185 -3.10 10.03 -7.72
C PHE A 185 -2.26 10.28 -8.97
N SER A 186 -2.30 11.51 -9.53
CA SER A 186 -1.54 11.88 -10.73
C SER A 186 -0.05 11.65 -10.55
N ASP A 187 0.58 10.99 -11.52
CA ASP A 187 2.00 10.63 -11.51
C ASP A 187 2.41 9.72 -10.32
N GLY A 188 1.42 9.18 -9.59
CA GLY A 188 1.61 8.17 -8.56
C GLY A 188 1.76 6.77 -9.16
N VAL A 189 2.00 5.81 -8.28
CA VAL A 189 1.99 4.39 -8.64
C VAL A 189 0.55 3.92 -8.75
N ASP A 190 0.26 3.16 -9.80
CA ASP A 190 -0.98 2.41 -9.97
C ASP A 190 -0.70 0.98 -10.44
N ALA A 191 -1.68 0.10 -10.24
CA ALA A 191 -1.66 -1.26 -10.76
C ALA A 191 -3.05 -1.61 -11.32
N GLN A 192 -3.09 -1.94 -12.61
CA GLN A 192 -4.29 -2.49 -13.25
C GLN A 192 -4.20 -4.00 -13.29
N LEU A 193 -5.10 -4.64 -12.57
CA LEU A 193 -5.13 -6.08 -12.36
C LEU A 193 -6.29 -6.73 -13.13
N ARG A 194 -6.03 -7.88 -13.74
CA ARG A 194 -7.05 -8.79 -14.27
C ARG A 194 -6.91 -10.17 -13.64
N ARG A 195 -8.02 -10.80 -13.28
CA ARG A 195 -7.99 -12.19 -12.78
C ARG A 195 -7.38 -13.15 -13.81
N VAL A 196 -6.52 -14.05 -13.35
CA VAL A 196 -5.95 -15.14 -14.16
C VAL A 196 -6.97 -16.28 -14.29
N GLY A 197 -7.14 -16.82 -15.51
CA GLY A 197 -7.93 -18.03 -15.72
C GLY A 197 -9.40 -17.84 -16.14
N GLN A 198 -9.75 -16.70 -16.74
CA GLN A 198 -11.00 -16.52 -17.49
C GLN A 198 -10.76 -15.94 -18.88
#